data_AF-A0A645JLP2-F1
#
_entry.id   AF-A0A645JLP2-F1
#
_cell.length_a   1.000
_cell.length_b   1.000
_cell.length_c   1.000
_cell.angle_alpha   90.00
_cell.angle_beta   90.00
_cell.angle_gamma   90.00
#
_symmetry.space_group_name_H-M   'P 1'
#
loop_
_entity.id
_entity.type
_entity.pdbx_description
1 polymer ?
#
loop_
_entity_poly.entity_id
_entity_poly.type
_entity_poly.pdbx_seq_one_letter_code
_entity_poly.pdbx_strand_id
1 'polypeptide(L)'
;MRLTAIRGYAIYASEKEISPLMKKFIDILAKIPSRTPYNYQEYEMLRSKFGLPYLVEQYRYDCFKEALDQLEKQYNDMPDECKSFFTLDENGIYVALMTREEIDENLDVLFKRK
;
A
#
# COMPACT_ATOMS: atom_id res chain seq x y z
N MET A 1 3.02 -12.13 0.61
CA MET A 1 1.97 -13.18 0.67
C MET A 1 0.81 -12.76 1.61
N ARG A 2 0.12 -11.64 1.37
CA ARG A 2 -0.93 -11.14 2.30
C ARG A 2 -2.19 -10.61 1.62
N LEU A 3 -2.08 -9.76 0.60
CA LEU A 3 -3.26 -9.13 -0.01
C LEU A 3 -4.03 -10.05 -0.98
N THR A 4 -3.35 -10.84 -1.82
CA THR A 4 -4.01 -11.79 -2.72
C THR A 4 -4.78 -12.87 -1.97
N ALA A 5 -4.30 -13.27 -0.80
CA ALA A 5 -5.01 -14.18 0.10
C ALA A 5 -6.30 -13.54 0.66
N ILE A 6 -6.25 -12.25 1.04
CA ILE A 6 -7.44 -11.50 1.47
C ILE A 6 -8.43 -11.36 0.31
N ARG A 7 -7.96 -11.08 -0.92
CA ARG A 7 -8.82 -11.02 -2.12
C ARG A 7 -9.56 -12.34 -2.36
N GLY A 8 -8.87 -13.47 -2.26
CA GLY A 8 -9.48 -14.79 -2.40
C GLY A 8 -10.44 -15.14 -1.27
N TYR A 9 -10.09 -14.78 -0.03
CA TYR A 9 -10.95 -15.01 1.14
C TYR A 9 -12.23 -14.16 1.08
N ALA A 10 -12.13 -12.91 0.63
CA ALA A 10 -13.25 -11.98 0.53
C ALA A 10 -14.34 -12.43 -0.44
N ILE A 11 -14.03 -13.31 -1.39
CA ILE A 11 -15.02 -13.91 -2.30
C ILE A 11 -16.09 -14.68 -1.51
N TYR A 12 -15.71 -15.29 -0.38
CA TYR A 12 -16.55 -16.22 0.37
C TYR A 12 -16.91 -15.74 1.78
N ALA A 13 -16.29 -14.65 2.24
CA ALA A 13 -16.42 -14.17 3.62
C ALA A 13 -17.16 -12.83 3.67
N SER A 14 -18.03 -12.69 4.66
CA SER A 14 -18.67 -11.43 4.99
C SER A 14 -17.70 -10.45 5.65
N GLU A 15 -18.06 -9.16 5.66
CA GLU A 15 -17.30 -8.15 6.40
C GLU A 15 -17.08 -8.54 7.86
N LYS A 16 -18.08 -9.12 8.53
CA LYS A 16 -17.97 -9.55 9.94
C LYS A 16 -16.87 -10.58 10.15
N GLU A 17 -16.63 -11.45 9.17
CA GLU A 17 -15.61 -12.50 9.23
C GLU A 17 -14.21 -11.96 8.87
N ILE A 18 -14.15 -10.97 7.98
CA ILE A 18 -12.89 -10.37 7.52
C ILE A 18 -12.38 -9.29 8.48
N SER A 19 -13.28 -8.53 9.09
CA SER A 19 -12.97 -7.36 9.91
C SER A 19 -11.95 -7.65 11.04
N PRO A 20 -12.02 -8.77 11.79
CA PRO A 20 -11.00 -9.09 12.80
C PRO A 20 -9.59 -9.26 12.22
N LEU A 21 -9.48 -9.83 11.01
CA LEU A 21 -8.21 -9.97 10.29
C LEU A 21 -7.72 -8.60 9.80
N MET A 22 -8.60 -7.80 9.23
CA MET A 22 -8.27 -6.45 8.75
C MET A 22 -7.85 -5.52 9.87
N LYS A 23 -8.48 -5.62 11.05
CA LYS A 23 -8.05 -4.86 12.23
C LYS A 23 -6.61 -5.18 12.64
N LYS A 24 -6.24 -6.47 12.67
CA LYS A 24 -4.84 -6.88 12.91
C LYS A 24 -3.90 -6.38 11.81
N PHE A 25 -4.36 -6.38 10.56
CA PHE A 25 -3.58 -5.83 9.45
C PHE A 25 -3.32 -4.33 9.63
N ILE A 26 -4.34 -3.55 9.98
CA ILE A 26 -4.25 -2.12 10.30
C ILE A 26 -3.27 -1.87 11.45
N ASP A 27 -3.37 -2.64 12.54
CA ASP A 27 -2.47 -2.55 13.70
C ASP A 27 -0.99 -2.81 13.33
N ILE A 28 -0.76 -3.73 12.39
CA ILE A 28 0.57 -4.01 11.85
C ILE A 28 1.02 -2.85 10.97
N LEU A 29 0.17 -2.40 10.05
CA LEU A 29 0.46 -1.32 9.12
C LEU A 29 0.89 -0.06 9.86
N ALA A 30 0.14 0.34 10.90
CA ALA A 30 0.44 1.49 11.75
C ALA A 30 1.82 1.41 12.44
N LYS A 31 2.36 0.21 12.68
CA LYS A 31 3.65 0.00 13.34
C LYS A 31 4.83 -0.01 12.36
N ILE A 32 4.60 -0.18 11.06
CA ILE A 32 5.67 -0.30 10.04
C ILE A 32 6.68 0.85 10.11
N PRO A 33 6.28 2.14 10.16
CA PRO A 33 7.23 3.26 10.12
C PRO A 33 8.25 3.26 11.27
N SER A 34 7.89 2.67 12.42
CA SER A 34 8.79 2.59 13.58
C SER A 34 9.92 1.56 13.42
N ARG A 35 9.76 0.60 12.50
CA ARG A 35 10.74 -0.48 12.25
C ARG A 35 11.44 -0.31 10.92
N THR A 36 10.68 0.03 9.89
CA THR A 36 11.16 0.22 8.52
C THR A 36 10.64 1.58 8.04
N PRO A 37 11.39 2.66 8.27
CA PRO A 37 11.02 3.96 7.74
C PRO A 37 11.01 3.91 6.21
N TYR A 38 10.09 4.64 5.60
CA TYR A 38 9.98 4.78 4.14
C TYR A 38 9.83 3.46 3.38
N ASN A 39 8.96 2.56 3.87
CA ASN A 39 8.66 1.28 3.24
C ASN A 39 7.82 1.43 1.95
N TYR A 40 8.39 2.14 0.97
CA TYR A 40 7.70 2.56 -0.24
C TYR A 40 7.21 1.36 -1.05
N GLN A 41 8.00 0.28 -1.15
CA GLN A 41 7.63 -0.90 -1.95
C GLN A 41 6.32 -1.53 -1.47
N GLU A 42 6.18 -1.76 -0.16
CA GLU A 42 4.94 -2.33 0.37
C GLU A 42 3.77 -1.37 0.20
N TYR A 43 4.00 -0.06 0.40
CA TYR A 43 2.94 0.92 0.23
C TYR A 43 2.48 1.06 -1.23
N GLU A 44 3.38 1.15 -2.20
CA GLU A 44 3.02 1.19 -3.64
C GLU A 44 2.23 -0.04 -4.05
N MET A 45 2.65 -1.23 -3.60
CA MET A 45 1.91 -2.46 -3.88
C MET A 45 0.51 -2.45 -3.28
N LEU A 46 0.36 -2.00 -2.03
CA LEU A 46 -0.94 -1.97 -1.35
C LEU A 46 -1.88 -0.87 -1.89
N ARG A 47 -1.33 0.27 -2.33
CA ARG A 47 -2.06 1.40 -2.93
C ARG A 47 -2.39 1.20 -4.40
N SER A 48 -1.73 0.26 -5.07
CA SER A 48 -1.98 -0.03 -6.49
C SER A 48 -3.45 -0.38 -6.78
N LYS A 49 -3.86 -0.28 -8.06
CA LYS A 49 -5.21 -0.71 -8.47
C LYS A 49 -5.49 -2.18 -8.15
N PHE A 50 -4.46 -3.02 -8.13
CA PHE A 50 -4.55 -4.44 -7.72
C PHE A 50 -4.71 -4.64 -6.20
N GLY A 51 -4.48 -3.57 -5.43
CA GLY A 51 -4.30 -3.51 -3.99
C GLY A 51 -5.57 -3.43 -3.15
N LEU A 52 -5.49 -2.63 -2.09
CA LEU A 52 -6.64 -2.23 -1.27
C LEU A 52 -7.73 -1.50 -2.07
N PRO A 53 -7.42 -0.62 -3.05
CA PRO A 53 -8.45 0.01 -3.88
C PRO A 53 -9.41 -0.98 -4.52
N TYR A 54 -8.91 -2.09 -5.10
CA TYR A 54 -9.76 -3.15 -5.62
C TYR A 54 -10.69 -3.72 -4.55
N LEU A 55 -10.18 -4.00 -3.35
CA LEU A 55 -10.99 -4.56 -2.26
C LEU A 55 -12.10 -3.60 -1.84
N VAL A 56 -11.80 -2.30 -1.77
CA VAL A 56 -12.77 -1.24 -1.47
C VAL A 56 -13.82 -1.15 -2.56
N GLU A 57 -13.44 -1.11 -3.84
CA GLU A 57 -14.37 -0.97 -4.95
C GLU A 57 -15.30 -2.17 -5.11
N GLN A 58 -14.76 -3.39 -4.99
CA GLN A 58 -15.51 -4.63 -5.19
C GLN A 58 -16.42 -4.99 -4.04
N TYR A 59 -15.92 -4.92 -2.80
CA TYR A 59 -16.66 -5.42 -1.63
C TYR A 59 -17.31 -4.30 -0.81
N ARG A 60 -16.77 -3.08 -0.89
CA ARG A 60 -17.29 -1.87 -0.19
C ARG A 60 -17.37 -1.97 1.33
N TYR A 61 -16.67 -2.94 1.92
CA TYR A 61 -16.56 -3.11 3.37
C TYR A 61 -15.80 -1.95 4.00
N ASP A 62 -16.27 -1.49 5.16
CA ASP A 62 -15.67 -0.39 5.88
C ASP A 62 -14.28 -0.75 6.41
N CYS A 63 -14.06 -2.01 6.80
CA CYS A 63 -12.73 -2.47 7.22
C CYS A 63 -11.66 -2.38 6.10
N PHE A 64 -12.04 -2.42 4.82
CA PHE A 64 -11.10 -2.19 3.71
C PHE A 64 -10.84 -0.69 3.50
N LYS A 65 -11.86 0.16 3.68
CA LYS A 65 -11.69 1.62 3.61
C LYS A 65 -10.78 2.12 4.72
N GLU A 66 -11.01 1.68 5.96
CA GLU A 66 -10.16 2.01 7.11
C GLU A 66 -8.69 1.61 6.87
N ALA A 67 -8.46 0.43 6.28
CA ALA A 67 -7.12 -0.01 5.93
C ALA A 67 -6.47 0.84 4.85
N LEU A 68 -7.24 1.25 3.84
CA LEU A 68 -6.77 2.15 2.79
C LEU A 68 -6.47 3.54 3.35
N ASP A 69 -7.32 4.09 4.20
CA ASP A 69 -7.13 5.41 4.82
C ASP A 69 -5.87 5.44 5.70
N GLN A 70 -5.67 4.40 6.52
CA GLN A 70 -4.46 4.27 7.33
C GLN A 70 -3.21 4.16 6.45
N LEU A 71 -3.29 3.44 5.33
CA LEU A 71 -2.21 3.31 4.36
C LEU A 71 -1.87 4.64 3.69
N GLU A 72 -2.88 5.34 3.16
CA GLU A 72 -2.73 6.65 2.51
C GLU A 72 -2.11 7.67 3.46
N LYS A 73 -2.56 7.69 4.73
CA LYS A 73 -1.96 8.57 5.74
C LYS A 73 -0.46 8.35 5.87
N GLN A 74 -0.04 7.09 6.08
CA GLN A 74 1.37 6.76 6.26
C GLN A 74 2.19 6.99 4.99
N TYR A 75 1.60 6.75 3.82
CA TYR A 75 2.25 7.02 2.56
C TYR A 75 2.46 8.52 2.37
N ASN A 76 1.45 9.35 2.64
CA ASN A 76 1.53 10.79 2.52
C ASN A 76 2.54 11.42 3.51
N ASP A 77 2.70 10.81 4.69
CA ASP A 77 3.70 11.21 5.69
C ASP A 77 5.15 10.92 5.25
N MET A 78 5.40 10.10 4.21
CA MET A 78 6.74 9.87 3.68
C MET A 78 7.25 11.09 2.89
N PRO A 79 8.58 11.26 2.75
CA PRO A 79 9.17 12.20 1.80
C PRO A 79 8.73 11.88 0.36
N ASP A 80 8.50 12.89 -0.45
CA ASP A 80 8.05 12.71 -1.85
C ASP A 80 9.08 11.98 -2.70
N GLU A 81 10.36 12.12 -2.39
CA GLU A 81 11.45 11.41 -3.04
C GLU A 81 11.41 9.90 -2.80
N CYS A 82 10.66 9.45 -1.79
CA CYS A 82 10.43 8.04 -1.47
C CYS A 82 9.10 7.51 -2.07
N LYS A 83 8.44 8.25 -2.95
CA LYS A 83 7.10 7.90 -3.48
C LYS A 83 7.15 7.69 -5.00
N SER A 84 6.12 7.03 -5.51
CA SER A 84 5.76 6.91 -6.93
C SER A 84 6.82 6.28 -7.82
N PHE A 85 7.62 5.33 -7.31
CA PHE A 85 8.60 4.59 -8.12
C PHE A 85 7.90 3.68 -9.15
N PHE A 86 6.83 3.04 -8.72
CA PHE A 86 6.08 2.10 -9.53
C PHE A 86 4.66 1.95 -9.00
N THR A 87 3.80 1.34 -9.79
CA THR A 87 2.51 0.83 -9.35
C THR A 87 2.24 -0.54 -9.97
N LEU A 88 1.12 -1.14 -9.61
CA LEU A 88 0.60 -2.32 -10.27
C LEU A 88 -0.71 -1.96 -10.99
N ASP A 89 -0.87 -2.44 -12.22
CA ASP A 89 -2.12 -2.32 -12.95
C ASP A 89 -3.23 -3.21 -12.37
N GLU A 90 -4.40 -3.25 -13.01
CA GLU A 90 -5.56 -4.03 -12.56
C GLU A 90 -5.32 -5.56 -12.53
N ASN A 91 -4.31 -6.03 -13.28
CA ASN A 91 -3.91 -7.43 -13.35
C ASN A 91 -2.73 -7.75 -12.41
N GLY A 92 -2.21 -6.76 -11.71
CA GLY A 92 -1.06 -6.92 -10.81
C GLY A 92 0.28 -6.88 -11.56
N ILE A 93 0.28 -6.39 -12.80
CA ILE A 93 1.48 -6.23 -13.60
C ILE A 93 2.18 -4.94 -13.20
N TYR A 94 3.51 -5.04 -13.06
CA TYR A 94 4.37 -3.93 -12.70
C TYR A 94 4.36 -2.84 -13.77
N VAL A 95 4.14 -1.60 -13.36
CA VAL A 95 4.21 -0.40 -14.18
C VAL A 95 5.18 0.58 -13.52
N ALA A 96 6.29 0.87 -14.19
CA ALA A 96 7.22 1.91 -13.74
C ALA A 96 6.54 3.28 -13.87
N LEU A 97 6.63 4.10 -12.82
CA LEU A 97 6.08 5.46 -12.79
C LEU A 97 7.16 6.54 -12.89
N MET A 98 8.42 6.17 -12.63
CA MET A 98 9.58 7.02 -12.81
C MET A 98 10.57 6.41 -13.80
N THR A 99 11.25 7.29 -14.51
CA THR A 99 12.44 7.00 -15.30
C THR A 99 13.65 6.77 -14.40
N ARG A 100 14.74 6.25 -14.96
CA ARG A 100 15.97 6.02 -14.19
C ARG A 100 16.59 7.34 -13.74
N GLU A 101 16.52 8.36 -14.58
CA GLU A 101 17.03 9.70 -14.33
C GLU A 101 16.32 10.36 -13.13
N GLU A 102 14.99 10.28 -13.08
CA GLU A 102 14.19 10.80 -11.95
C GLU A 102 14.48 10.07 -10.63
N ILE A 103 14.74 8.76 -10.71
CA ILE A 103 15.15 7.96 -9.54
C ILE A 103 16.50 8.45 -9.02
N ASP A 104 17.47 8.65 -9.91
CA ASP A 104 18.81 9.11 -9.53
C ASP A 104 18.75 10.51 -8.90
N GLU A 105 17.93 11.43 -9.44
CA GLU A 105 17.68 12.76 -8.86
C GLU A 105 17.06 12.68 -7.45
N ASN A 106 16.05 11.83 -7.26
CA ASN A 106 15.40 11.64 -5.96
C ASN A 106 16.36 11.04 -4.92
N LEU A 107 17.21 10.08 -5.33
CA LEU A 107 18.23 9.51 -4.47
C LEU A 107 19.25 10.58 -4.05
N ASP A 108 19.70 11.43 -4.97
CA ASP A 108 20.61 12.53 -4.67
C ASP A 108 20.03 13.50 -3.64
N VAL A 109 18.74 13.85 -3.75
CA VAL A 109 18.05 14.71 -2.78
C VAL A 109 17.96 14.02 -1.40
N LEU A 110 17.62 12.73 -1.37
CA LEU A 110 17.55 11.95 -0.13
C LEU A 110 18.91 11.84 0.58
N PHE A 111 19.98 11.58 -0.17
CA PHE A 111 21.33 11.47 0.39
C PHE A 111 21.89 12.82 0.83
N LYS A 112 21.51 13.94 0.21
CA LYS A 112 21.89 15.29 0.63
C LYS A 112 21.14 15.79 1.88
N ARG A 113 20.00 15.19 2.23
CA ARG A 113 19.23 15.50 3.45
C ARG A 113 19.76 14.81 4.72
N LYS A 114 20.66 13.83 4.58
CA LYS A 114 21.31 13.12 5.70
C LYS A 114 22.57 13.84 6.16
#